data_AF-A0AAU6ZBL3-F1
#
_entry.id   AF-A0AAU6ZBL3-F1
#
_cell.length_a   1.000
_cell.length_b   1.000
_cell.length_c   1.000
_cell.angle_alpha   90.00
_cell.angle_beta   90.00
_cell.angle_gamma   90.00
#
_symmetry.space_group_name_H-M   'P 1'
#
loop_
_entity.id
_entity.type
_entity.pdbx_description
1 polymer ?
#
loop_
_entity_poly.entity_id
_entity_poly.type
_entity_poly.pdbx_seq_one_letter_code
_entity_poly.pdbx_strand_id
1 'polypeptide(L)'
;MPLKTLWRPDGSRVEVQRNLATLRTANAHTGRKYLEQPFVDLLMDGLAGKAPDGSATPRFRGYETGRNVALVGFTLSSGLRAQEFAYLTVYEVLPLPARRSSIPISLPLAPSTTKGGKGRSTWVDFDALSGVHTYMAMERVAAVTGSSWNPADALEIEEPTHDGARINGV
;
A
#
# COMPACT_ATOMS: atom_id res chain seq x y z
N MET A 1 -9.60 8.30 29.01
CA MET A 1 -10.64 9.23 28.50
C MET A 1 -11.88 9.07 29.35
N PRO A 2 -12.59 10.13 29.74
CA PRO A 2 -13.72 9.99 30.65
C PRO A 2 -14.91 9.32 29.93
N LEU A 3 -15.33 8.16 30.45
CA LEU A 3 -16.54 7.47 30.04
C LEU A 3 -17.74 8.31 30.50
N LYS A 4 -18.68 8.60 29.58
CA LYS A 4 -19.93 9.27 29.93
C LYS A 4 -21.01 8.20 30.04
N THR A 5 -21.57 8.06 31.24
CA THR A 5 -22.76 7.25 31.46
C THR A 5 -23.99 8.02 30.99
N LEU A 6 -24.83 7.39 30.18
CA LEU A 6 -26.15 7.88 29.80
C LEU A 6 -27.22 6.87 30.24
N TRP A 7 -28.35 7.40 30.71
CA TRP A 7 -29.54 6.62 31.00
C TRP A 7 -30.47 6.67 29.80
N ARG A 8 -30.86 5.51 29.29
CA ARG A 8 -31.87 5.42 28.23
C ARG A 8 -33.28 5.54 28.84
N PRO A 9 -34.29 5.92 28.05
CA PRO A 9 -35.68 6.03 28.52
C PRO A 9 -36.26 4.71 29.07
N ASP A 10 -35.67 3.58 28.71
CA ASP A 10 -36.02 2.23 29.20
C ASP A 10 -35.35 1.87 30.54
N GLY A 11 -34.62 2.81 31.16
CA GLY A 11 -33.90 2.61 32.42
C GLY A 11 -32.58 1.86 32.29
N SER A 12 -32.15 1.49 31.08
CA SER A 12 -30.86 0.85 30.89
C SER A 12 -29.71 1.87 30.95
N ARG A 13 -28.62 1.49 31.64
CA ARG A 13 -27.41 2.28 31.75
C ARG A 13 -26.47 1.93 30.59
N VAL A 14 -26.06 2.93 29.82
CA VAL A 14 -25.09 2.74 28.73
C VAL A 14 -23.87 3.62 28.97
N GLU A 15 -22.69 3.01 28.91
CA GLU A 15 -21.42 3.73 28.86
C GLU A 15 -21.08 4.07 27.42
N VAL A 16 -20.93 5.37 27.14
CA VAL A 16 -20.59 5.86 25.81
C VAL A 16 -19.24 6.55 25.88
N GLN A 17 -18.32 6.11 25.03
CA GLN A 17 -17.05 6.78 24.79
C GLN A 17 -17.20 7.68 23.55
N ARG A 18 -16.91 8.98 23.72
CA ARG A 18 -16.94 9.93 22.60
C ARG A 18 -15.73 9.68 21.70
N ASN A 19 -15.97 9.37 20.43
CA ASN A 19 -14.92 9.33 19.43
C ASN A 19 -14.40 10.76 19.20
N LEU A 20 -13.11 10.99 19.49
CA LEU A 20 -12.41 12.27 19.29
C LEU A 20 -11.56 12.29 18.02
N ALA A 21 -11.68 11.28 17.15
CA ALA A 21 -11.03 11.28 15.86
C ALA A 21 -11.55 12.46 15.04
N THR A 22 -10.69 13.46 14.84
CA THR A 22 -10.94 14.57 13.94
C THR A 22 -10.33 14.26 12.59
N LEU A 23 -11.15 14.30 11.54
CA LEU A 23 -10.66 14.26 10.17
C LEU A 23 -10.05 15.63 9.87
N ARG A 24 -8.76 15.65 9.59
CA ARG A 24 -8.05 16.89 9.28
C ARG A 24 -8.52 17.40 7.92
N THR A 25 -9.41 18.39 7.92
CA THR A 25 -9.88 19.05 6.71
C THR A 25 -8.76 19.91 6.13
N ALA A 26 -8.49 19.75 4.82
CA ALA A 26 -7.51 20.56 4.12
C ALA A 26 -8.05 21.98 3.87
N ASN A 27 -7.15 22.94 3.67
CA ASN A 27 -7.52 24.30 3.31
C ASN A 27 -8.23 24.33 1.94
N ALA A 28 -9.22 25.22 1.78
CA ALA A 28 -10.10 25.29 0.61
C ALA A 28 -9.37 25.40 -0.75
N HIS A 29 -8.15 25.91 -0.77
CA HIS A 29 -7.32 26.09 -1.98
C HIS A 29 -6.42 24.88 -2.31
N THR A 30 -6.39 23.83 -1.48
CA THR A 30 -5.50 22.68 -1.70
C THR A 30 -6.03 21.70 -2.76
N GLY A 31 -7.24 21.88 -3.28
CA GLY A 31 -7.75 21.15 -4.46
C GLY A 31 -7.69 19.62 -4.38
N ARG A 32 -7.59 19.04 -3.17
CA ARG A 32 -7.52 17.59 -2.99
C ARG A 32 -8.91 17.00 -3.21
N LYS A 33 -9.09 16.34 -4.34
CA LYS A 33 -10.22 15.44 -4.57
C LYS A 33 -9.95 14.15 -3.80
N TYR A 34 -10.92 13.69 -3.02
CA TYR A 34 -10.86 12.34 -2.46
C TYR A 34 -10.88 11.36 -3.62
N LEU A 35 -10.02 10.34 -3.57
CA LEU A 35 -10.04 9.27 -4.54
C LEU A 35 -11.24 8.39 -4.18
N GLU A 36 -12.38 8.63 -4.83
CA GLU A 36 -13.60 7.87 -4.57
C GLU A 36 -13.44 6.42 -5.05
N GLN A 37 -14.12 5.49 -4.39
CA GLN A 37 -14.01 4.06 -4.69
C GLN A 37 -14.23 3.74 -6.18
N PRO A 38 -15.22 4.32 -6.89
CA PRO A 38 -15.39 4.05 -8.31
C PRO A 38 -14.18 4.47 -9.17
N PHE A 39 -13.45 5.50 -8.76
CA PHE A 39 -12.23 5.92 -9.45
C PHE A 39 -11.06 4.97 -9.14
N VAL A 40 -10.98 4.49 -7.90
CA VAL A 40 -10.03 3.43 -7.53
C VAL A 40 -10.28 2.19 -8.38
N ASP A 41 -11.52 1.72 -8.45
CA ASP A 41 -11.90 0.52 -9.20
C ASP A 41 -11.54 0.69 -10.68
N LEU A 42 -11.92 1.82 -11.29
CA LEU A 42 -11.57 2.14 -12.67
C LEU A 42 -10.05 2.16 -12.92
N LEU A 43 -9.28 2.77 -12.00
CA LEU A 43 -7.82 2.79 -12.09
C LEU A 43 -7.25 1.37 -12.02
N MET A 44 -7.70 0.58 -11.05
CA MET A 44 -7.21 -0.79 -10.83
C MET A 44 -7.56 -1.71 -12.01
N ASP A 45 -8.76 -1.59 -12.57
CA ASP A 45 -9.17 -2.33 -13.76
C ASP A 45 -8.35 -1.90 -14.99
N GLY A 46 -8.12 -0.60 -15.18
CA GLY A 46 -7.27 -0.10 -16.27
C GLY A 46 -5.83 -0.61 -16.18
N LEU A 47 -5.25 -0.64 -14.97
CA LEU A 47 -3.91 -1.22 -14.74
C LEU A 47 -3.89 -2.72 -15.01
N ALA A 48 -4.98 -3.42 -14.67
CA ALA A 48 -5.19 -4.84 -14.94
C ALA A 48 -5.48 -5.15 -16.41
N GLY A 49 -5.61 -4.15 -17.29
CA GLY A 49 -5.96 -4.34 -18.70
C GLY A 49 -7.42 -4.74 -18.92
N LYS A 50 -8.29 -4.43 -17.95
CA LYS A 50 -9.72 -4.69 -18.02
C LYS A 50 -10.48 -3.49 -18.56
N ALA A 51 -11.59 -3.77 -19.23
CA ALA A 51 -12.58 -2.78 -19.60
C ALA A 51 -13.38 -2.35 -18.36
N PRO A 52 -14.13 -1.24 -18.42
CA PRO A 52 -14.92 -0.76 -17.26
C PRO A 52 -15.98 -1.74 -16.75
N ASP A 53 -16.34 -2.76 -17.53
CA ASP A 53 -17.22 -3.86 -17.13
C ASP A 53 -16.47 -5.04 -16.49
N GLY A 54 -15.16 -4.89 -16.26
CA GLY A 54 -14.27 -5.91 -15.70
C GLY A 54 -13.80 -6.97 -16.70
N SER A 55 -14.27 -6.94 -17.95
CA SER A 55 -13.84 -7.90 -18.98
C SER A 55 -12.42 -7.61 -19.47
N ALA A 56 -11.72 -8.63 -19.99
CA ALA A 56 -10.39 -8.41 -20.57
C ALA A 56 -10.48 -7.52 -21.81
N THR A 57 -9.67 -6.47 -21.91
CA THR A 57 -9.64 -5.62 -23.10
C THR A 57 -8.77 -6.27 -24.19
N PRO A 58 -9.34 -6.73 -25.33
CA PRO A 58 -8.57 -7.52 -26.31
C PRO A 58 -7.41 -6.77 -26.97
N ARG A 59 -7.49 -5.44 -27.01
CA ARG A 59 -6.46 -4.56 -27.59
C ARG A 59 -5.45 -4.05 -26.56
N PHE A 60 -5.60 -4.42 -25.28
CA PHE A 60 -4.67 -3.98 -24.25
C PHE A 60 -3.31 -4.66 -24.44
N ARG A 61 -2.25 -3.85 -24.36
CA ARG A 61 -0.85 -4.23 -24.54
C ARG A 61 0.02 -3.65 -23.42
N GLY A 62 -0.53 -3.57 -22.21
CA GLY A 62 0.22 -3.05 -21.07
C GLY A 62 1.43 -3.91 -20.73
N TYR A 63 2.51 -3.25 -20.33
CA TYR A 63 3.69 -3.90 -19.79
C TYR A 63 3.55 -4.02 -18.26
N GLU A 64 3.99 -5.15 -17.71
CA GLU A 64 4.11 -5.35 -16.26
C GLU A 64 2.78 -5.19 -15.49
N THR A 65 1.69 -5.76 -16.02
CA THR A 65 0.35 -5.61 -15.46
C THR A 65 0.26 -6.05 -14.00
N GLY A 66 0.81 -7.20 -13.63
CA GLY A 66 0.80 -7.66 -12.24
C GLY A 66 1.65 -6.77 -11.34
N ARG A 67 2.82 -6.29 -11.82
CA ARG A 67 3.60 -5.27 -11.09
C ARG A 67 2.78 -4.02 -10.83
N ASN A 68 2.13 -3.49 -11.85
CA ASN A 68 1.40 -2.21 -11.76
C ASN A 68 0.19 -2.34 -10.82
N VAL A 69 -0.59 -3.41 -10.95
CA VAL A 69 -1.72 -3.70 -10.07
C VAL A 69 -1.25 -3.90 -8.62
N ALA A 70 -0.22 -4.72 -8.41
CA ALA A 70 0.30 -4.98 -7.07
C ALA A 70 0.83 -3.71 -6.41
N LEU A 71 1.69 -2.95 -7.09
CA LEU A 71 2.34 -1.77 -6.52
C LEU A 71 1.36 -0.62 -6.27
N VAL A 72 0.44 -0.36 -7.21
CA VAL A 72 -0.56 0.70 -7.04
C VAL A 72 -1.59 0.31 -5.98
N GLY A 73 -2.08 -0.93 -5.99
CA GLY A 73 -2.99 -1.43 -4.96
C GLY A 73 -2.36 -1.36 -3.56
N PHE A 74 -1.09 -1.75 -3.44
CA PHE A 74 -0.32 -1.61 -2.20
C PHE A 74 -0.20 -0.15 -1.77
N THR A 75 0.13 0.76 -2.69
CA THR A 75 0.27 2.20 -2.40
C THR A 75 -1.04 2.84 -1.96
N LEU A 76 -2.16 2.49 -2.61
CA LEU A 76 -3.49 3.00 -2.24
C LEU A 76 -3.92 2.53 -0.85
N SER A 77 -3.68 1.25 -0.52
CA SER A 77 -4.01 0.70 0.79
C SER A 77 -3.11 1.26 1.90
N SER A 78 -1.82 1.47 1.60
CA SER A 78 -0.83 1.89 2.61
C SER A 78 -0.62 3.39 2.76
N GLY A 79 -1.08 4.18 1.78
CA GLY A 79 -0.89 5.62 1.76
C GLY A 79 0.56 6.06 1.60
N LEU A 80 1.40 5.23 0.95
CA LEU A 80 2.79 5.57 0.69
C LEU A 80 2.93 6.80 -0.20
N ARG A 81 3.96 7.59 0.08
CA ARG A 81 4.35 8.70 -0.78
C ARG A 81 5.06 8.19 -2.02
N ALA A 82 5.11 9.06 -3.04
CA ALA A 82 5.74 8.73 -4.31
C ALA A 82 7.17 8.18 -4.16
N GLN A 83 7.96 8.82 -3.31
CA GLN A 83 9.33 8.40 -3.02
C GLN A 83 9.39 7.08 -2.23
N GLU A 84 8.51 6.92 -1.23
CA GLU A 84 8.49 5.72 -0.37
C GLU A 84 8.13 4.48 -1.19
N PHE A 85 7.16 4.56 -2.10
CA PHE A 85 6.82 3.41 -2.96
C PHE A 85 7.88 3.16 -4.05
N ALA A 86 8.50 4.21 -4.59
CA ALA A 86 9.45 4.07 -5.70
C ALA A 86 10.74 3.35 -5.28
N TYR A 87 11.13 3.48 -4.01
CA TYR A 87 12.31 2.84 -3.44
C TYR A 87 12.00 1.63 -2.55
N LEU A 88 10.74 1.17 -2.51
CA LEU A 88 10.37 -0.01 -1.74
C LEU A 88 11.03 -1.26 -2.32
N THR A 89 11.82 -1.95 -1.50
CA THR A 89 12.51 -3.17 -1.89
C THR A 89 11.67 -4.42 -1.57
N VAL A 90 11.97 -5.54 -2.23
CA VAL A 90 11.32 -6.83 -1.93
C VAL A 90 11.64 -7.35 -0.52
N TYR A 91 12.70 -6.85 0.10
CA TYR A 91 13.13 -7.25 1.44
C TYR A 91 12.33 -6.53 2.54
N GLU A 92 11.77 -5.37 2.23
CA GLU A 92 10.88 -4.59 3.10
C GLU A 92 9.42 -5.07 3.01
N VAL A 93 9.12 -6.00 2.10
CA VAL A 93 7.77 -6.58 2.01
C VAL A 93 7.54 -7.52 3.19
N LEU A 94 6.56 -7.18 4.01
CA LEU A 94 6.19 -7.96 5.19
C LEU A 94 5.81 -9.40 4.82
N PRO A 95 6.12 -10.39 5.67
CA PRO A 95 5.56 -11.73 5.54
C PRO A 95 4.03 -11.68 5.49
N LEU A 96 3.44 -12.42 4.54
CA LEU A 96 1.99 -12.52 4.46
C LEU A 96 1.46 -13.35 5.64
N PRO A 97 0.51 -12.83 6.45
CA PRO A 97 -0.09 -13.62 7.51
C PRO A 97 -0.75 -14.89 6.97
N ALA A 98 -0.71 -15.99 7.73
CA ALA A 98 -1.29 -17.27 7.29
C ALA A 98 -2.81 -17.22 7.09
N ARG A 99 -3.50 -16.28 7.75
CA ARG A 99 -4.95 -16.11 7.67
C ARG A 99 -5.28 -14.69 7.23
N ARG A 100 -6.16 -14.60 6.22
CA ARG A 100 -6.78 -13.33 5.81
C ARG A 100 -7.49 -12.67 7.00
N SER A 101 -7.27 -11.38 7.16
CA SER A 101 -7.83 -10.57 8.24
C SER A 101 -8.31 -9.24 7.69
N SER A 102 -9.39 -8.71 8.26
CA SER A 102 -9.84 -7.33 8.03
C SER A 102 -9.10 -6.31 8.90
N ILE A 103 -8.25 -6.78 9.82
CA ILE A 103 -7.39 -5.91 10.64
C ILE A 103 -6.17 -5.54 9.78
N PRO A 104 -5.91 -4.24 9.54
CA PRO A 104 -4.74 -3.80 8.80
C PRO A 104 -3.43 -4.25 9.46
N ILE A 105 -2.44 -4.56 8.64
CA ILE A 105 -1.12 -5.04 9.04
C ILE A 105 -0.19 -3.83 9.20
N SER A 106 0.55 -3.76 10.32
CA SER A 106 1.50 -2.66 10.57
C SER A 106 2.65 -2.72 9.57
N LEU A 107 2.84 -1.64 8.82
CA LEU A 107 3.91 -1.47 7.83
C LEU A 107 4.93 -0.44 8.33
N PRO A 108 6.06 -0.86 8.93
CA PRO A 108 7.19 0.01 9.18
C PRO A 108 7.84 0.41 7.85
N LEU A 109 8.26 1.67 7.73
CA LEU A 109 9.01 2.18 6.57
C LEU A 109 10.40 2.61 7.01
N ALA A 110 11.38 2.16 6.23
CA ALA A 110 12.78 2.43 6.48
C ALA A 110 13.09 3.93 6.49
N PRO A 111 13.99 4.40 7.36
CA PRO A 111 14.40 5.81 7.40
C PRO A 111 14.91 6.34 6.06
N SER A 112 15.66 5.54 5.29
CA SER A 112 16.30 5.93 4.02
C SER A 112 15.30 6.38 2.95
N THR A 113 14.10 5.79 2.92
CA THR A 113 13.04 6.08 1.93
C THR A 113 12.06 7.17 2.38
N THR A 114 12.14 7.58 3.65
CA THR A 114 11.20 8.51 4.27
C THR A 114 11.75 9.94 4.36
N LYS A 115 10.83 10.91 4.41
CA LYS A 115 11.22 12.34 4.45
C LYS A 115 12.10 12.64 5.67
N GLY A 116 13.31 13.10 5.41
CA GLY A 116 14.24 13.58 6.43
C GLY A 116 14.93 12.45 7.20
N GLY A 117 15.00 11.23 6.64
CA GLY A 117 15.70 10.11 7.27
C GLY A 117 15.02 9.62 8.54
N LYS A 118 13.70 9.78 8.66
CA LYS A 118 12.93 9.43 9.85
C LYS A 118 11.86 8.41 9.51
N GLY A 119 12.14 7.16 9.85
CA GLY A 119 11.19 6.06 9.68
C GLY A 119 9.83 6.39 10.27
N ARG A 120 8.77 5.88 9.65
CA ARG A 120 7.39 6.00 10.11
C ARG A 120 6.69 4.66 9.94
N SER A 121 5.64 4.44 10.71
CA SER A 121 4.72 3.33 10.48
C SER A 121 3.48 3.80 9.74
N THR A 122 2.96 2.91 8.91
CA THR A 122 1.61 2.98 8.32
C THR A 122 0.95 1.62 8.46
N TRP A 123 -0.19 1.42 7.79
CA TRP A 123 -0.92 0.16 7.79
C TRP A 123 -1.17 -0.29 6.36
N VAL A 124 -1.32 -1.58 6.11
CA VAL A 124 -1.71 -2.11 4.81
C VAL A 124 -2.74 -3.21 4.97
N ASP A 125 -3.68 -3.31 4.04
CA ASP A 125 -4.68 -4.37 4.03
C ASP A 125 -4.06 -5.68 3.57
N PHE A 126 -4.62 -6.78 4.06
CA PHE A 126 -4.17 -8.13 3.72
C PHE A 126 -4.17 -8.37 2.20
N ASP A 127 -5.24 -7.98 1.51
CA ASP A 127 -5.39 -8.27 0.08
C ASP A 127 -4.38 -7.51 -0.78
N ALA A 128 -4.07 -6.27 -0.39
CA ALA A 128 -3.04 -5.47 -1.04
C ALA A 128 -1.65 -6.08 -0.84
N LEU A 129 -1.32 -6.52 0.38
CA LEU A 129 -0.07 -7.25 0.65
C LEU A 129 -0.01 -8.58 -0.12
N SER A 130 -1.12 -9.33 -0.16
CA SER A 130 -1.22 -10.59 -0.90
C SER A 130 -1.01 -10.41 -2.41
N GLY A 131 -1.46 -9.28 -2.97
CA GLY A 131 -1.19 -8.92 -4.37
C GLY A 131 0.30 -8.74 -4.66
N VAL A 132 1.04 -8.09 -3.76
CA VAL A 132 2.50 -7.95 -3.85
C VAL A 132 3.21 -9.30 -3.79
N HIS A 133 2.80 -10.18 -2.85
CA HIS A 133 3.33 -11.54 -2.77
C HIS A 133 3.07 -12.35 -4.04
N THR A 134 1.89 -12.19 -4.64
CA THR A 134 1.53 -12.84 -5.92
C THR A 134 2.44 -12.37 -7.06
N TYR A 135 2.63 -11.05 -7.19
CA TYR A 135 3.57 -10.48 -8.16
C TYR A 135 5.00 -11.00 -7.95
N MET A 136 5.47 -11.00 -6.69
CA MET A 136 6.82 -11.47 -6.34
C MET A 136 7.04 -12.93 -6.69
N ALA A 137 6.05 -13.79 -6.46
CA ALA A 137 6.14 -15.23 -6.72
C ALA A 137 5.96 -15.61 -8.19
N MET A 138 5.31 -14.77 -8.99
CA MET A 138 4.95 -15.08 -10.39
C MET A 138 5.73 -14.23 -11.38
N GLU A 139 5.21 -13.05 -11.74
CA GLU A 139 5.74 -12.20 -12.82
C GLU A 139 7.18 -11.78 -12.54
N ARG A 140 7.51 -11.41 -11.30
CA ARG A 140 8.87 -11.01 -10.95
C ARG A 140 9.87 -12.16 -11.11
N VAL A 141 9.51 -13.37 -10.65
CA VAL A 141 10.36 -14.55 -10.82
C VAL A 141 10.59 -14.84 -12.30
N ALA A 142 9.54 -14.77 -13.12
CA ALA A 142 9.65 -14.95 -14.57
C ALA A 142 10.53 -13.89 -15.24
N ALA A 143 10.47 -12.63 -14.80
CA ALA A 143 11.26 -11.54 -15.36
C ALA A 143 12.75 -11.59 -14.96
N VAL A 144 13.07 -12.10 -13.77
CA VAL A 144 14.43 -12.10 -13.22
C VAL A 144 15.19 -13.39 -13.52
N THR A 145 14.50 -14.53 -13.56
CA THR A 145 15.14 -15.85 -13.73
C THR A 145 15.83 -15.95 -15.10
N GLY A 146 17.16 -16.09 -15.09
CA GLY A 146 17.95 -16.19 -16.33
C GLY A 146 18.07 -14.88 -17.11
N SER A 147 17.63 -13.75 -16.54
CA SER A 147 17.78 -12.44 -17.17
C SER A 147 19.25 -12.04 -17.23
N SER A 148 19.71 -11.63 -18.42
CA SER A 148 21.03 -11.04 -18.63
C SER A 148 21.00 -9.52 -18.53
N TRP A 149 19.88 -8.93 -18.11
CA TRP A 149 19.75 -7.48 -18.01
C TRP A 149 20.63 -6.95 -16.89
N ASN A 150 21.60 -6.11 -17.27
CA ASN A 150 22.51 -5.43 -16.35
C ASN A 150 22.53 -3.93 -16.72
N PRO A 151 21.79 -3.08 -15.99
CA PRO A 151 21.77 -1.65 -16.27
C PRO A 151 23.12 -0.99 -15.92
N ALA A 152 23.49 0.07 -16.65
CA ALA A 152 24.76 0.77 -16.43
C ALA A 152 24.85 1.41 -15.03
N ASP A 153 23.73 1.93 -14.53
CA ASP A 153 23.60 2.54 -13.20
C ASP A 153 22.68 1.67 -12.33
N ALA A 154 23.10 0.44 -12.05
CA ALA A 154 22.33 -0.46 -11.18
C ALA A 154 22.22 0.11 -9.76
N LEU A 155 21.01 0.06 -9.19
CA LEU A 155 20.84 0.31 -7.76
C LEU A 155 21.36 -0.89 -6.98
N GLU A 156 22.36 -0.68 -6.14
CA GLU A 156 22.91 -1.69 -5.26
C GLU A 156 22.13 -1.71 -3.95
N ILE A 157 21.55 -2.88 -3.65
CA ILE A 157 20.87 -3.12 -2.37
C ILE A 157 21.87 -3.78 -1.43
N GLU A 158 22.21 -3.06 -0.37
CA GLU A 158 23.15 -3.51 0.66
C GLU A 158 22.40 -3.73 1.98
N GLU A 159 22.87 -4.71 2.76
CA GLU A 159 22.38 -5.02 4.11
C GLU A 159 20.83 -5.10 4.21
N PRO A 160 20.14 -5.86 3.33
CA PRO A 160 18.69 -5.90 3.34
C PRO A 160 18.16 -6.59 4.61
N THR A 161 17.22 -5.93 5.27
CA THR A 161 16.46 -6.45 6.41
C THR A 161 14.98 -6.15 6.24
N HIS A 162 14.14 -6.75 7.09
CA HIS A 162 12.72 -6.42 7.15
C HIS A 162 12.44 -4.96 7.57
N ASP A 163 13.42 -4.29 8.19
CA ASP A 163 13.32 -2.90 8.64
C ASP A 163 13.81 -1.89 7.59
N GLY A 164 14.43 -2.36 6.50
CA GLY A 164 15.00 -1.52 5.46
C GLY A 164 16.22 -2.11 4.78
N ALA A 165 16.69 -1.41 3.75
CA ALA A 165 17.95 -1.68 3.07
C ALA A 165 18.69 -0.37 2.78
N ARG A 166 20.01 -0.45 2.60
CA ARG A 166 20.83 0.64 2.07
C ARG A 166 20.80 0.58 0.54
N ILE A 167 20.60 1.73 -0.10
CA ILE A 167 20.56 1.86 -1.56
C ILE A 167 21.76 2.70 -1.98
N ASN A 168 22.69 2.10 -2.73
CA ASN A 168 23.97 2.72 -3.13
C ASN A 168 24.75 3.28 -1.92
N GLY A 169 24.81 2.49 -0.84
CA GLY A 169 25.43 2.88 0.41
C GLY A 169 24.68 3.88 1.30
N VAL A 170 23.50 4.36 0.90
CA VAL A 170 22.69 5.36 1.65
C VAL A 170 21.46 4.76 2.31
#